data_AF-A0A3C1WFP4-F1
#
_entry.id   AF-A0A3C1WFP4-F1
#
_cell.length_a   1.000
_cell.length_b   1.000
_cell.length_c   1.000
_cell.angle_alpha   90.00
_cell.angle_beta   90.00
_cell.angle_gamma   90.00
#
_symmetry.space_group_name_H-M   'P 1'
#
loop_
_entity.id
_entity.type
_entity.pdbx_description
1 polymer ?
#
loop_
_entity_poly.entity_id
_entity_poly.type
_entity_poly.pdbx_seq_one_letter_code
_entity_poly.pdbx_strand_id
1 'polypeptide(L)'
;RAAKDGGADCLVLCDTNGGMALSWELEDITARIKRELNAALGIHVHNDTGVAVANSLAAVRAGATQVQGVFNGYGERCGNA
;
A
#
# COMPACT_ATOMS: atom_id res chain seq x y z
N ARG A 1 8.79 -9.31 -8.25
CA ARG A 1 8.80 -10.15 -9.47
C ARG A 1 8.26 -11.54 -9.17
N ALA A 2 8.88 -12.31 -8.27
CA ALA A 2 8.40 -13.63 -7.84
C ALA A 2 6.87 -13.80 -7.68
N ALA A 3 6.18 -12.90 -6.96
CA ALA A 3 4.73 -12.97 -6.81
C ALA A 3 3.95 -12.85 -8.14
N LYS A 4 4.36 -11.93 -9.02
CA LYS A 4 3.78 -11.80 -10.38
C LYS A 4 4.05 -13.06 -11.20
N ASP A 5 5.30 -13.52 -11.18
CA ASP A 5 5.74 -14.69 -11.96
C ASP A 5 5.06 -15.98 -11.46
N GLY A 6 4.71 -16.01 -10.17
CA GLY A 6 3.87 -17.04 -9.54
C GLY A 6 2.37 -16.92 -9.82
N GLY A 7 1.94 -15.96 -10.65
CA GLY A 7 0.56 -15.83 -11.08
C GLY A 7 -0.35 -15.01 -10.15
N ALA A 8 0.20 -14.18 -9.26
CA ALA A 8 -0.63 -13.31 -8.43
C ALA A 8 -1.42 -12.29 -9.28
N ASP A 9 -2.73 -12.20 -9.05
CA ASP A 9 -3.62 -11.25 -9.73
C ASP A 9 -3.35 -9.79 -9.33
N CYS A 10 -2.93 -9.59 -8.08
CA CYS A 10 -2.66 -8.27 -7.48
C CYS A 10 -1.39 -8.33 -6.63
N LEU A 11 -0.54 -7.31 -6.75
CA LEU A 11 0.65 -7.14 -5.91
C LEU A 11 0.35 -6.07 -4.85
N VAL A 12 0.24 -6.50 -3.59
CA VAL A 12 -0.04 -5.59 -2.47
C VAL A 12 1.27 -5.11 -1.85
N LEU A 13 1.44 -3.80 -1.74
CA LEU A 13 2.55 -3.18 -1.03
C LEU A 13 2.16 -3.03 0.44
N CYS A 14 2.99 -3.54 1.35
CA CYS A 14 2.66 -3.59 2.77
C CYS A 14 3.63 -2.73 3.60
N ASP A 15 3.12 -1.71 4.28
CA ASP A 15 3.80 -1.02 5.37
C ASP A 15 3.24 -1.54 6.70
N THR A 16 3.83 -2.64 7.16
CA THR A 16 3.37 -3.30 8.38
C THR A 16 3.56 -2.41 9.59
N ASN A 17 4.67 -1.66 9.71
CA ASN A 17 4.95 -0.86 10.90
C ASN A 17 4.18 0.47 10.91
N GLY A 18 3.62 0.90 9.78
CA GLY A 18 2.79 2.11 9.71
C GLY A 18 3.59 3.39 9.87
N GLY A 19 4.57 3.58 8.99
CA GLY A 19 5.56 4.68 9.06
C GLY A 19 6.92 4.33 8.44
N MET A 20 7.04 3.21 7.70
CA MET A 20 8.30 2.84 7.03
C MET A 20 8.62 3.74 5.84
N ALA A 21 7.59 4.33 5.23
CA ALA A 21 7.72 5.28 4.15
C ALA A 21 6.78 6.46 4.38
N LEU A 22 7.29 7.67 4.16
CA LEU A 22 6.47 8.86 4.10
C LEU A 22 5.65 8.88 2.80
N SER A 23 4.57 9.65 2.76
CA SER A 23 3.59 9.55 1.68
C SER A 23 4.17 9.79 0.29
N TRP A 24 5.13 10.71 0.14
CA TRP A 24 5.81 10.96 -1.13
C TRP A 24 6.73 9.80 -1.55
N GLU A 25 7.43 9.17 -0.61
CA GLU A 25 8.26 7.99 -0.89
C GLU A 25 7.38 6.82 -1.33
N LEU A 26 6.24 6.64 -0.69
CA LEU A 26 5.29 5.60 -1.02
C LEU A 26 4.64 5.82 -2.40
N GLU A 27 4.35 7.07 -2.76
CA GLU A 27 3.90 7.45 -4.12
C GLU A 27 4.96 7.06 -5.17
N ASP A 28 6.22 7.45 -4.95
CA ASP A 28 7.34 7.14 -5.84
C ASP A 28 7.59 5.62 -5.98
N ILE A 29 7.58 4.90 -4.86
CA ILE A 29 7.73 3.44 -4.83
C ILE A 29 6.60 2.77 -5.62
N THR A 30 5.35 3.19 -5.38
CA THR A 30 4.18 2.62 -6.05
C THR A 30 4.24 2.90 -7.56
N ALA A 31 4.56 4.13 -7.96
CA ALA A 31 4.68 4.52 -9.36
C ALA A 31 5.83 3.77 -10.07
N ARG A 32 6.96 3.56 -9.40
CA ARG A 32 8.06 2.74 -9.91
C ARG A 32 7.62 1.29 -10.13
N ILE A 33 6.99 0.67 -9.12
CA ILE A 33 6.55 -0.72 -9.22
C ILE A 33 5.48 -0.88 -10.31
N LYS A 34 4.56 0.08 -10.44
CA LYS A 34 3.54 0.09 -11.49
C LYS A 34 4.16 0.06 -12.88
N ARG A 35 5.16 0.92 -13.13
CA ARG A 35 5.90 0.99 -14.40
C ARG A 35 6.69 -0.28 -14.69
N GLU A 36 7.36 -0.85 -13.69
CA GLU A 36 8.24 -2.00 -13.89
C GLU A 36 7.51 -3.33 -14.07
N LEU A 37 6.40 -3.52 -13.35
CA LEU A 37 5.72 -4.82 -13.29
C LEU A 37 4.44 -4.86 -14.11
N ASN A 38 3.86 -3.72 -14.48
CA ASN A 38 2.59 -3.64 -15.22
C ASN A 38 1.53 -4.63 -14.67
N ALA A 39 1.33 -4.61 -13.36
CA ALA A 39 0.38 -5.46 -12.64
C ALA A 39 -0.70 -4.60 -11.94
N ALA A 40 -1.79 -5.24 -11.51
CA ALA A 40 -2.70 -4.61 -10.56
C ALA A 40 -1.98 -4.46 -9.22
N LEU A 41 -2.13 -3.28 -8.59
CA LEU A 41 -1.47 -2.95 -7.34
C LEU A 41 -2.49 -2.70 -6.24
N GLY A 42 -2.18 -3.20 -5.06
CA GLY A 42 -2.88 -2.88 -3.82
C GLY A 42 -1.96 -2.23 -2.80
N ILE A 43 -2.55 -1.65 -1.76
CA ILE A 43 -1.83 -1.05 -0.64
C ILE A 43 -2.41 -1.52 0.69
N HIS A 44 -1.54 -1.82 1.65
CA HIS A 44 -1.86 -2.16 3.04
C HIS A 44 -0.93 -1.39 3.97
N VAL A 45 -1.44 -0.38 4.65
CA VAL A 45 -0.63 0.54 5.46
C VAL A 45 -1.22 0.67 6.87
N HIS A 46 -0.42 0.39 7.89
CA HIS A 46 -0.84 0.52 9.28
C HIS A 46 -0.80 1.98 9.76
N ASN A 47 -1.55 2.29 10.82
CA ASN A 47 -1.76 3.66 11.30
C ASN A 47 -0.92 4.06 12.52
N ASP A 48 0.18 3.37 12.82
CA ASP A 48 0.97 3.57 14.04
C ASP A 48 1.56 4.97 14.16
N THR A 49 1.94 5.59 13.04
CA THR A 49 2.39 6.99 13.00
C THR A 49 1.29 7.97 12.56
N GLY A 50 0.04 7.51 12.44
CA GLY A 50 -1.11 8.33 12.07
C GLY A 50 -1.21 8.68 10.58
N VAL A 51 -0.40 8.05 9.73
CA VAL A 51 -0.31 8.38 8.29
C VAL A 51 -0.96 7.35 7.36
N ALA A 52 -1.69 6.35 7.87
CA ALA A 52 -2.25 5.28 7.05
C ALA A 52 -3.15 5.82 5.92
N VAL A 53 -4.04 6.75 6.24
CA VAL A 53 -4.95 7.36 5.25
C VAL A 53 -4.16 8.14 4.18
N ALA A 54 -3.17 8.93 4.61
CA ALA A 54 -2.34 9.70 3.67
C ALA A 54 -1.54 8.79 2.73
N ASN A 55 -0.96 7.70 3.26
CA ASN A 55 -0.23 6.72 2.48
C ASN A 55 -1.16 5.94 1.54
N SER A 56 -2.37 5.59 1.95
CA SER A 56 -3.37 4.98 1.07
C SER A 56 -3.72 5.89 -0.11
N LEU A 57 -3.94 7.19 0.13
CA LEU A 57 -4.22 8.15 -0.93
C LEU A 57 -3.03 8.35 -1.88
N ALA A 58 -1.80 8.37 -1.35
CA ALA A 58 -0.58 8.46 -2.14
C ALA A 58 -0.41 7.25 -3.08
N ALA A 59 -0.64 6.03 -2.58
CA ALA A 59 -0.61 4.83 -3.41
C ALA A 59 -1.69 4.85 -4.51
N VAL A 60 -2.91 5.31 -4.18
CA VAL A 60 -3.99 5.45 -5.16
C VAL A 60 -3.62 6.45 -6.27
N ARG A 61 -3.03 7.60 -5.92
CA ARG A 61 -2.53 8.58 -6.90
C ARG A 61 -1.47 7.97 -7.83
N ALA A 62 -0.62 7.10 -7.30
CA ALA A 62 0.38 6.36 -8.06
C ALA A 62 -0.16 5.15 -8.85
N GLY A 63 -1.46 4.87 -8.79
CA GLY A 63 -2.13 3.85 -9.59
C GLY A 63 -2.41 2.51 -8.87
N ALA A 64 -2.38 2.49 -7.54
CA ALA A 64 -2.98 1.39 -6.77
C ALA A 64 -4.52 1.42 -6.91
N THR A 65 -5.11 0.26 -7.11
CA THR A 65 -6.56 0.09 -7.36
C THR A 65 -7.28 -0.67 -6.26
N GLN A 66 -6.53 -1.20 -5.28
CA GLN A 66 -7.06 -1.86 -4.09
C GLN A 66 -6.45 -1.22 -2.84
N VAL A 67 -7.28 -0.94 -1.84
CA VAL A 67 -6.84 -0.46 -0.53
C VAL A 67 -7.33 -1.46 0.51
N GLN A 68 -6.42 -2.00 1.31
CA GLN A 68 -6.74 -2.86 2.45
C GLN A 68 -6.83 -2.00 3.71
N GLY A 69 -8.03 -1.95 4.28
CA GLY A 69 -8.36 -1.14 5.44
C GLY A 69 -9.17 -1.92 6.47
N VAL A 70 -9.57 -1.24 7.54
CA VAL A 70 -10.42 -1.80 8.60
C VAL A 70 -11.61 -0.91 8.87
N PHE A 71 -12.69 -1.51 9.33
CA PHE A 71 -13.86 -0.77 9.74
C PHE A 71 -13.60 -0.04 11.06
N ASN A 72 -13.84 1.28 11.10
CA ASN A 72 -13.68 2.12 12.29
C ASN A 72 -12.28 2.06 12.95
N GLY A 73 -11.23 1.71 12.20
CA GLY A 73 -9.87 1.60 12.77
C GLY A 73 -9.61 0.32 13.59
N TYR A 74 -10.58 -0.60 13.68
CA TYR A 74 -10.41 -1.85 14.45
C TYR A 74 -9.69 -2.92 13.63
N GLY A 75 -8.38 -3.06 13.87
CA GLY A 75 -7.54 -4.06 13.24
C GLY A 75 -6.37 -4.48 14.13
N GLU A 76 -5.37 -5.14 13.53
CA GLU A 76 -4.11 -5.46 14.21
C GLU A 76 -3.39 -4.16 14.62
N ARG A 77 -2.87 -4.12 15.86
CA ARG A 77 -2.21 -2.94 16.47
C ARG A 77 -3.07 -1.67 16.45
N CYS A 78 -2.62 -0.64 15.74
CA CYS A 78 -3.26 0.65 15.58
C CYS A 78 -4.27 0.67 14.42
N GLY A 79 -4.55 -0.51 13.85
CA GLY A 79 -5.36 -0.64 12.63
C GLY A 79 -4.60 -0.21 11.38
N ASN A 80 -5.30 -0.24 10.26
CA ASN A 80 -4.90 0.31 8.97
C ASN A 80 -5.91 1.39 8.52
N ALA A 81 -5.71 1.91 7.32
CA ALA A 81 -6.50 3.01 6.75
C ALA A 81 -8.02 2.73 6.70
#